data_AF-A0A9D5MB08-F1
#
_entry.id   AF-A0A9D5MB08-F1
#
_cell.length_a   1.000
_cell.length_b   1.000
_cell.length_c   1.000
_cell.angle_alpha   90.00
_cell.angle_beta   90.00
_cell.angle_gamma   90.00
#
_symmetry.space_group_name_H-M   'P 1'
#
loop_
_entity.id
_entity.type
_entity.pdbx_description
1 polymer ?
#
loop_
_entity_poly.entity_id
_entity_poly.type
_entity_poly.pdbx_seq_one_letter_code
_entity_poly.pdbx_strand_id
1 'polypeptide(L)' 'MSGVRQPAIARIEKGVNSPTVETMIKLLTPLGKKLAIVPMDSTT' A
#
# COMPACT_ATOMS: atom_id res chain seq x y z
N MET A 1 -3.00 9.51 -12.18
CA MET A 1 -3.67 9.70 -10.87
C MET A 1 -4.10 8.32 -10.35
N SER A 2 -3.86 7.97 -9.08
CA SER A 2 -3.97 6.58 -8.55
C SER A 2 -5.40 6.01 -8.45
N GLY A 3 -6.44 6.82 -8.66
CA GLY A 3 -7.84 6.41 -8.47
C GLY A 3 -8.27 6.30 -7.00
N VAL A 4 -7.37 6.57 -6.05
CA VAL A 4 -7.65 6.67 -4.61
C VAL A 4 -7.88 8.14 -4.24
N ARG A 5 -8.88 8.42 -3.41
CA ARG A 5 -9.19 9.79 -2.97
C ARG A 5 -8.03 10.35 -2.13
N GLN A 6 -7.63 11.60 -2.37
CA GLN A 6 -6.52 12.24 -1.63
C GLN A 6 -6.66 12.18 -0.10
N PRO A 7 -7.85 12.39 0.51
CA PRO A 7 -8.00 12.22 1.96
C PRO A 7 -7.71 10.81 2.46
N ALA A 8 -7.90 9.78 1.63
CA ALA A 8 -7.52 8.40 1.98
C ALA A 8 -6.00 8.22 1.96
N ILE A 9 -5.30 8.81 0.98
CA ILE A 9 -3.84 8.81 0.91
C ILE A 9 -3.24 9.47 2.15
N ALA A 10 -3.72 10.65 2.52
CA ALA A 10 -3.26 11.37 3.71
C ALA A 10 -3.47 10.58 5.02
N ARG A 11 -4.53 9.77 5.12
CA ARG A 11 -4.75 8.88 6.28
C ARG A 11 -3.76 7.72 6.32
N ILE A 12 -3.43 7.16 5.15
CA ILE A 12 -2.45 6.07 5.01
C ILE A 12 -1.05 6.58 5.37
N GLU A 13 -0.66 7.76 4.87
CA GLU A 13 0.62 8.41 5.20
C GLU A 13 0.76 8.73 6.70
N LYS A 14 -0.34 9.05 7.37
CA LYS A 14 -0.39 9.29 8.82
C LYS A 14 -0.56 8.02 9.66
N GLY A 15 -0.71 6.84 9.05
CA GLY A 15 -0.89 5.57 9.76
C GLY A 15 -2.19 5.46 10.57
N VAL A 16 -3.22 6.27 10.26
CA VAL A 16 -4.46 6.31 11.06
C VAL A 16 -5.24 5.01 10.96
N ASN A 17 -5.27 4.39 9.77
CA ASN A 17 -5.94 3.12 9.50
C ASN A 17 -5.11 2.30 8.50
N SER A 18 -5.14 0.98 8.64
CA SER A 18 -4.55 0.07 7.64
C SER A 18 -5.37 0.10 6.34
N PRO A 19 -4.74 0.36 5.18
CA PRO A 19 -5.42 0.29 3.89
C PRO A 19 -5.81 -1.16 3.53
N THR A 20 -6.85 -1.30 2.70
CA THR A 20 -7.18 -2.59 2.09
C THR A 20 -6.12 -2.99 1.07
N VAL A 21 -6.01 -4.29 0.76
CA VAL A 21 -5.08 -4.81 -0.26
C VAL A 21 -5.32 -4.16 -1.61
N GLU A 22 -6.59 -3.98 -2.01
CA GLU A 22 -6.95 -3.29 -3.26
C GLU A 22 -6.44 -1.84 -3.29
N THR A 23 -6.55 -1.13 -2.16
CA THR A 23 -6.05 0.25 -2.04
C THR A 23 -4.55 0.30 -2.19
N MET A 24 -3.83 -0.67 -1.60
CA MET A 24 -2.38 -0.77 -1.76
C MET A 24 -1.98 -1.03 -3.21
N ILE A 25 -2.67 -1.92 -3.92
CA ILE A 25 -2.39 -2.18 -5.35
C ILE A 25 -2.59 -0.89 -6.16
N LYS A 26 -3.72 -0.20 -6.00
CA LYS A 26 -4.00 1.07 -6.72
C LYS A 26 -2.98 2.16 -6.46
N LEU A 27 -2.41 2.22 -5.25
CA LEU A 27 -1.34 3.17 -4.91
C LEU A 27 0.01 2.77 -5.52
N LEU A 28 0.34 1.49 -5.53
CA LEU A 28 1.63 1.00 -5.99
C LEU A 28 1.76 0.94 -7.52
N THR A 29 0.68 0.66 -8.26
CA THR A 29 0.67 0.59 -9.74
C THR A 29 1.26 1.84 -10.41
N PRO A 30 0.79 3.08 -10.13
CA PRO A 30 1.36 4.28 -10.76
C PRO A 30 2.80 4.60 -10.32
N LEU A 31 3.29 3.98 -9.24
CA LEU A 31 4.67 4.14 -8.75
C LEU A 31 5.60 3.06 -9.33
N GLY A 32 5.10 2.15 -10.17
CA GLY A 32 5.87 1.02 -10.70
C GLY A 32 6.27 0.01 -9.62
N LYS A 33 5.48 -0.14 -8.56
CA LYS A 33 5.74 -1.05 -7.42
C LYS A 33 4.65 -2.13 -7.31
N LYS A 34 4.90 -3.15 -6.48
CA LYS A 34 3.96 -4.27 -6.21
C LYS A 34 4.10 -4.77 -4.78
N LEU A 35 3.06 -5.43 -4.28
CA LEU A 35 3.17 -6.30 -3.10
C LEU A 35 3.68 -7.68 -3.55
N ALA A 36 4.50 -8.31 -2.72
CA ALA A 36 4.96 -9.67 -2.92
C ALA A 36 4.87 -10.42 -1.60
N ILE A 37 4.46 -11.69 -1.65
CA ILE A 37 4.49 -12.58 -0.50
C ILE A 37 5.90 -13.16 -0.44
N VAL A 38 6.58 -12.94 0.67
CA VAL A 38 7.93 -13.44 0.95
C VAL A 38 7.90 -14.17 2.30
N PRO A 39 8.81 -15.13 2.56
CA PRO A 39 8.94 -15.71 3.88
C PRO A 39 9.14 -14.62 4.93
N MET A 40 8.44 -14.72 6.06
CA MET A 40 8.80 -13.96 7.27
C MET A 40 10.19 -14.42 7.69
N ASP A 41 11.10 -13.47 7.94
CA ASP A 41 12.54 -13.65 8.10
C ASP A 41 13.02 -15.10 8.31
N SER A 42 13.88 -15.57 7.40
CA SER A 42 14.66 -16.79 7.59
C SER A 42 15.72 -16.54 8.66
N THR A 43 15.31 -16.41 9.93
CA THR A 43 16.24 -16.27 11.04
C THR A 43 17.07 -17.55 11.12
N THR A 44 18.29 -17.49 10.56
CA THR A 44 19.42 -18.38 10.86
C THR A 44 20.48 -17.53 11.54
#